data_AF-A0A9E0H5N5-F1
#
_entry.id   AF-A0A9E0H5N5-F1
#
_cell.length_a   1.000
_cell.length_b   1.000
_cell.length_c   1.000
_cell.angle_alpha   90.00
_cell.angle_beta   90.00
_cell.angle_gamma   90.00
#
_symmetry.space_group_name_H-M   'P 1'
#
loop_
_entity.id
_entity.type
_entity.pdbx_description
1 polymer ?
#
loop_
_entity_poly.entity_id
_entity_poly.type
_entity_poly.pdbx_seq_one_letter_code
_entity_poly.pdbx_strand_id
1 'polypeptide(L)'
;MKTGPDLTRLQFLRVAAGGALGSLAVLAAACGGDDGDTPPIDAASADGSVPDGGATVDAPPAACSPSTTIGTNHGHTLTVPAADVTAAQPRTYDITGSSPHAHTVSLTAAHFQMLAQGMTVSVNSSSGAAHIHAVTVRC
;
A
#
# COMPACT_ATOMS: atom_id res chain seq x y z
N MET A 1 -15.42 -3.87 -49.11
CA MET A 1 -14.93 -4.02 -47.72
C MET A 1 -14.46 -2.63 -47.28
N LYS A 2 -15.29 -1.90 -46.54
CA LYS A 2 -15.08 -0.49 -46.22
C LYS A 2 -14.43 -0.43 -44.83
N THR A 3 -13.14 -0.13 -44.78
CA THR A 3 -12.40 0.18 -43.56
C THR A 3 -13.00 1.44 -42.93
N GLY A 4 -13.49 1.32 -41.69
CA GLY A 4 -13.88 2.46 -40.86
C GLY A 4 -12.65 3.24 -40.40
N PRO A 5 -12.81 4.50 -39.95
CA PRO A 5 -11.69 5.34 -39.56
C PRO A 5 -11.01 4.84 -38.28
N ASP A 6 -9.70 4.63 -38.36
CA ASP A 6 -8.81 4.40 -37.22
C ASP A 6 -8.82 5.63 -36.31
N LEU A 7 -9.47 5.51 -35.16
CA LEU A 7 -9.44 6.51 -34.11
C LEU A 7 -8.06 6.47 -33.45
N THR A 8 -7.19 7.40 -33.85
CA THR A 8 -5.86 7.57 -33.28
C THR A 8 -5.93 7.90 -31.79
N ARG A 9 -4.93 7.42 -31.04
CA ARG A 9 -4.75 7.52 -29.57
C ARG A 9 -4.81 8.95 -28.96
N LEU A 10 -5.07 9.97 -29.77
CA LEU A 10 -5.14 11.38 -29.38
C LEU A 10 -6.55 11.84 -28.95
N GLN A 11 -7.59 11.01 -29.03
CA GLN A 11 -8.92 11.37 -28.53
C GLN A 11 -9.25 10.93 -27.09
N PHE A 12 -8.36 10.20 -26.41
CA PHE A 12 -8.56 9.86 -24.99
C PHE A 12 -8.01 10.90 -23.99
N LEU A 13 -7.39 11.99 -24.45
CA LEU A 13 -6.75 13.00 -23.59
C LEU A 13 -7.51 14.33 -23.41
N ARG A 14 -8.85 14.35 -23.56
CA ARG A 14 -9.68 15.54 -23.25
C ARG A 14 -11.05 15.20 -22.65
N VAL A 15 -11.05 14.64 -21.43
CA VAL A 15 -12.19 14.81 -20.50
C VAL A 15 -11.66 15.53 -19.27
N ALA A 16 -11.69 16.86 -19.36
CA ALA A 16 -11.59 17.79 -18.25
C ALA A 16 -12.80 18.72 -18.35
N ALA A 17 -13.65 18.75 -17.31
CA ALA A 17 -14.41 19.92 -16.83
C ALA A 17 -15.64 19.48 -16.01
N GLY A 18 -15.64 19.76 -14.70
CA GLY A 18 -16.87 19.77 -13.89
C GLY A 18 -16.66 19.39 -12.42
N GLY A 19 -16.50 20.39 -11.54
CA GLY A 19 -16.53 20.18 -10.08
C GLY A 19 -16.13 21.43 -9.31
N ALA A 20 -17.11 22.08 -8.71
CA ALA A 20 -17.10 23.45 -8.19
C ALA A 20 -16.32 23.67 -6.89
N LEU A 21 -15.62 24.81 -6.77
CA LEU A 21 -15.29 25.47 -5.50
C LEU A 21 -15.26 27.00 -5.68
N GLY A 22 -16.44 27.63 -5.61
CA GLY A 22 -16.63 28.93 -4.96
C GLY A 22 -17.40 28.64 -3.67
N SER A 23 -17.30 29.36 -2.57
CA SER A 23 -16.69 30.65 -2.25
C SER A 23 -16.50 30.70 -0.74
N LEU A 24 -15.80 31.74 -0.28
CA LEU A 24 -16.07 32.55 0.92
C LEU A 24 -14.82 32.73 1.80
N ALA A 25 -14.03 33.74 1.43
CA ALA A 25 -13.24 34.50 2.38
C ALA A 25 -14.17 35.43 3.17
N VAL A 26 -13.90 35.65 4.47
CA VAL A 26 -13.78 36.97 5.14
C VAL A 26 -13.52 36.79 6.65
N LEU A 27 -12.31 37.24 7.02
CA LEU A 27 -11.80 37.96 8.21
C LEU A 27 -12.28 37.68 9.65
N ALA A 28 -11.28 37.29 10.46
CA ALA A 28 -10.69 38.02 11.60
C ALA A 28 -11.37 38.11 13.00
N ALA A 29 -10.48 37.91 13.98
CA ALA A 29 -10.41 38.45 15.34
C ALA A 29 -11.29 37.82 16.44
N ALA A 30 -10.64 37.10 17.36
CA ALA A 30 -10.78 37.36 18.79
C ALA A 30 -9.61 36.74 19.59
N CYS A 31 -8.88 37.61 20.27
CA CYS A 31 -8.02 37.34 21.41
C CYS A 31 -8.89 36.87 22.59
N GLY A 32 -8.38 35.94 23.41
CA GLY A 32 -9.02 35.54 24.67
C GLY A 32 -8.04 34.79 25.54
N GLY A 33 -7.25 35.52 26.32
CA GLY A 33 -6.51 34.99 27.46
C GLY A 33 -7.45 34.77 28.64
N ASP A 34 -7.17 33.74 29.43
CA ASP A 34 -7.79 33.53 30.74
C ASP A 34 -6.67 33.38 31.77
N ASP A 35 -6.45 34.45 32.52
CA ASP A 35 -5.56 34.53 33.67
C ASP A 35 -6.26 33.89 34.87
N GLY A 36 -6.16 32.56 34.95
CA GLY A 36 -6.66 31.76 36.07
C GLY A 36 -5.66 31.74 37.23
N ASP A 37 -5.69 32.78 38.05
CA ASP A 37 -5.08 32.85 39.38
C ASP A 37 -5.44 31.58 40.20
N THR A 38 -4.46 30.73 40.48
CA THR A 38 -4.59 29.67 41.49
C THR A 38 -3.44 29.77 42.50
N PRO A 39 -3.74 29.73 43.82
CA PRO A 39 -2.86 30.17 44.90
C PRO A 39 -1.68 29.21 45.15
N PRO A 40 -0.64 29.63 45.90
CA PRO A 40 0.51 28.77 46.15
C PRO A 40 0.11 27.66 47.14
N ILE A 41 0.16 26.41 46.68
CA ILE A 41 0.22 25.26 47.58
C ILE A 41 1.55 24.54 47.36
N ASP A 42 2.48 24.84 48.26
CA ASP A 42 3.62 23.97 48.50
C ASP A 42 3.12 22.62 49.07
N ALA A 43 3.74 21.54 48.57
CA ALA A 43 3.79 20.17 49.10
C ALA A 43 2.54 19.26 48.94
N ALA A 44 2.61 18.30 48.01
CA ALA A 44 2.87 16.88 48.32
C ALA A 44 2.88 16.00 47.05
N SER A 45 3.80 15.03 47.03
CA SER A 45 3.99 13.97 46.04
C SER A 45 2.72 13.40 45.39
N ALA A 46 2.75 13.28 44.07
CA ALA A 46 2.31 12.08 43.37
C ALA A 46 3.18 11.89 42.12
N ASP A 47 4.03 10.88 42.21
CA ASP A 47 4.65 10.15 41.11
C ASP A 47 3.65 9.97 39.97
N GLY A 48 3.86 10.74 38.90
CA GLY A 48 3.10 10.68 37.67
C GLY A 48 4.08 10.53 36.53
N SER A 49 4.89 9.46 36.60
CA SER A 49 5.62 8.93 35.46
C SER A 49 4.69 8.94 34.25
N VAL A 50 4.89 9.91 33.35
CA VAL A 50 4.29 9.88 32.02
C VAL A 50 4.69 8.52 31.47
N PRO A 51 3.76 7.61 31.11
CA PRO A 51 4.17 6.43 30.38
C PRO A 51 4.72 6.98 29.08
N ASP A 52 6.05 7.02 28.99
CA ASP A 52 6.77 7.10 27.74
C ASP A 52 6.12 6.01 26.90
N GLY A 53 5.36 6.44 25.90
CA GLY A 53 4.50 5.59 25.10
C GLY A 53 5.41 4.63 24.38
N GLY A 54 5.69 3.51 25.06
CA GLY A 54 6.64 2.52 24.63
C GLY A 54 6.23 2.16 23.23
N ALA A 55 7.09 2.52 22.27
CA ALA A 55 7.12 1.83 21.01
C ALA A 55 7.16 0.36 21.41
N THR A 56 6.02 -0.32 21.27
CA THR A 56 6.01 -1.78 21.26
C THR A 56 7.03 -2.09 20.19
N VAL A 57 8.21 -2.54 20.63
CA VAL A 57 9.20 -3.13 19.75
C VAL A 57 8.45 -4.27 19.12
N ASP A 58 7.95 -3.98 17.92
CA ASP A 58 7.16 -4.85 17.07
C ASP A 58 7.86 -6.20 17.15
N ALA A 59 7.15 -7.19 17.70
CA ALA A 59 7.71 -8.53 17.79
C ALA A 59 8.30 -8.84 16.41
N PRO A 60 9.56 -9.30 16.31
CA PRO A 60 10.20 -9.53 15.03
C PRO A 60 9.21 -10.29 14.16
N PRO A 61 8.88 -9.81 12.93
CA PRO A 61 7.86 -10.44 12.11
C PRO A 61 8.20 -11.92 12.05
N ALA A 62 7.21 -12.77 12.37
CA ALA A 62 7.37 -14.22 12.42
C ALA A 62 8.16 -14.65 11.19
N ALA A 63 9.16 -15.51 11.35
CA ALA A 63 10.08 -15.89 10.28
C ALA A 63 9.29 -16.39 9.06
N CYS A 64 9.03 -15.48 8.12
CA CYS A 64 8.17 -15.78 6.98
C CYS A 64 8.98 -16.60 5.98
N SER A 65 8.41 -17.72 5.55
CA SER A 65 8.89 -18.49 4.40
C SER A 65 7.81 -18.42 3.31
N PRO A 66 7.88 -17.42 2.40
CA PRO A 66 6.82 -17.20 1.43
C PRO A 66 6.59 -18.43 0.56
N SER A 67 5.34 -18.82 0.41
CA SER A 67 4.89 -19.83 -0.56
C SER A 67 3.91 -19.20 -1.54
N THR A 68 3.92 -19.67 -2.78
CA THR A 68 3.16 -19.05 -3.87
C THR A 68 2.34 -20.07 -4.65
N THR A 69 1.14 -19.67 -5.06
CA THR A 69 0.30 -20.40 -5.99
C THR A 69 -0.06 -19.49 -7.17
N ILE A 70 0.00 -20.03 -8.39
CA ILE A 70 -0.41 -19.33 -9.62
C ILE A 70 -1.61 -20.08 -10.19
N GLY A 71 -2.72 -19.38 -10.44
CA GLY A 71 -3.94 -19.94 -11.03
C GLY A 71 -3.79 -20.20 -12.53
N THR A 72 -4.43 -21.26 -13.05
CA THR A 72 -4.30 -21.70 -14.46
C THR A 72 -2.83 -21.79 -14.90
N ASN A 73 -1.96 -22.24 -14.00
CA ASN A 73 -0.53 -22.27 -14.22
C ASN A 73 -0.17 -23.32 -15.28
N HIS A 74 0.60 -22.90 -16.29
CA HIS A 74 1.07 -23.74 -17.39
C HIS A 74 2.59 -23.63 -17.58
N GLY A 75 3.33 -23.28 -16.52
CA GLY A 75 4.80 -23.19 -16.54
C GLY A 75 5.38 -21.98 -15.84
N HIS A 76 4.55 -21.12 -15.26
CA HIS A 76 4.97 -19.95 -14.49
C HIS A 76 5.48 -20.33 -13.10
N THR A 77 6.41 -19.52 -12.60
CA THR A 77 7.03 -19.70 -11.29
C THR A 77 7.23 -18.34 -10.63
N LEU A 78 6.93 -18.21 -9.35
CA LEU A 78 7.25 -17.02 -8.56
C LEU A 78 8.03 -17.45 -7.31
N THR A 79 9.16 -16.81 -7.07
CA THR A 79 9.91 -16.92 -5.81
C THR A 79 9.94 -15.55 -5.17
N VAL A 80 9.33 -15.41 -3.99
CA VAL A 80 9.40 -14.20 -3.17
C VAL A 80 10.41 -14.44 -2.05
N PRO A 81 11.56 -13.76 -2.03
CA PRO A 81 12.52 -13.88 -0.94
C PRO A 81 11.93 -13.37 0.38
N ALA A 82 12.21 -14.06 1.49
CA ALA A 82 11.83 -13.60 2.83
C ALA A 82 12.39 -12.19 3.14
N ALA A 83 13.57 -11.86 2.60
CA ALA A 83 14.18 -10.55 2.75
C ALA A 83 13.34 -9.42 2.14
N ASP A 84 12.59 -9.67 1.06
CA ASP A 84 11.71 -8.65 0.47
C ASP A 84 10.47 -8.41 1.35
N VAL A 85 9.99 -9.46 2.05
CA VAL A 85 8.92 -9.33 3.05
C VAL A 85 9.39 -8.45 4.21
N THR A 86 10.60 -8.68 4.73
CA THR A 86 11.19 -7.86 5.80
C THR A 86 11.49 -6.43 5.36
N ALA A 87 11.99 -6.23 4.14
CA ALA A 87 12.30 -4.90 3.62
C ALA A 87 11.04 -4.04 3.39
N ALA A 88 9.90 -4.70 3.10
CA ALA A 88 8.61 -4.08 2.85
C ALA A 88 8.66 -2.95 1.79
N GLN A 89 9.48 -3.12 0.75
CA GLN A 89 9.59 -2.19 -0.36
C GLN A 89 8.84 -2.72 -1.59
N PRO A 90 8.20 -1.88 -2.42
CA PRO A 90 7.55 -2.33 -3.64
C PRO A 90 8.52 -3.08 -4.58
N ARG A 91 8.07 -4.20 -5.15
CA ARG A 91 8.85 -5.04 -6.07
C ARG A 91 7.98 -5.49 -7.24
N THR A 92 8.62 -5.71 -8.38
CA THR A 92 8.03 -6.40 -9.53
C THR A 92 8.88 -7.63 -9.84
N TYR A 93 8.23 -8.78 -9.91
CA TYR A 93 8.86 -10.07 -10.20
C TYR A 93 8.49 -10.52 -11.60
N ASP A 94 9.47 -11.04 -12.34
CA ASP A 94 9.18 -11.88 -13.50
C ASP A 94 8.68 -13.24 -13.02
N ILE A 95 7.62 -13.74 -13.66
CA ILE A 95 7.03 -15.05 -13.34
C ILE A 95 7.03 -16.00 -14.55
N THR A 96 7.85 -15.72 -15.58
CA THR A 96 7.85 -16.46 -16.84
C THR A 96 8.07 -17.96 -16.60
N GLY A 97 9.05 -18.32 -15.76
CA GLY A 97 9.38 -19.71 -15.49
C GLY A 97 9.78 -20.45 -16.77
N SER A 98 9.12 -21.57 -17.06
CA SER A 98 9.26 -22.34 -18.30
C SER A 98 8.14 -22.08 -19.32
N SER A 99 7.26 -21.10 -19.08
CA SER A 99 6.18 -20.76 -20.00
C SER A 99 6.72 -20.17 -21.32
N PRO A 100 6.02 -20.38 -22.47
CA PRO A 100 6.41 -19.78 -23.75
C PRO A 100 6.23 -18.26 -23.82
N HIS A 101 5.59 -17.63 -22.82
CA HIS A 101 5.40 -16.18 -22.76
C HIS A 101 5.62 -15.62 -21.36
N ALA A 102 5.90 -14.31 -21.31
CA ALA A 102 6.24 -13.62 -20.08
C ALA A 102 5.03 -13.02 -19.35
N HIS A 103 5.12 -13.01 -18.03
CA HIS A 103 4.26 -12.25 -17.14
C HIS A 103 5.08 -11.68 -15.99
N THR A 104 4.56 -10.65 -15.36
CA THR A 104 5.14 -10.04 -14.16
C THR A 104 4.09 -9.89 -13.07
N VAL A 105 4.53 -9.84 -11.81
CA VAL A 105 3.67 -9.59 -10.65
C VAL A 105 4.27 -8.45 -9.84
N SER A 106 3.47 -7.45 -9.51
CA SER A 106 3.89 -6.36 -8.63
C SER A 106 3.33 -6.54 -7.22
N LEU A 107 4.22 -6.57 -6.23
CA LEU A 107 3.88 -6.56 -4.81
C LEU A 107 4.24 -5.19 -4.22
N THR A 108 3.30 -4.60 -3.50
CA THR A 108 3.47 -3.28 -2.86
C THR A 108 4.05 -3.43 -1.45
N ALA A 109 4.49 -2.33 -0.85
CA ALA A 109 4.88 -2.30 0.56
C ALA A 109 3.78 -2.85 1.49
N ALA A 110 2.51 -2.47 1.23
CA ALA A 110 1.37 -2.97 1.99
C ALA A 110 1.18 -4.49 1.85
N HIS A 111 1.43 -5.05 0.65
CA HIS A 111 1.40 -6.51 0.48
C HIS A 111 2.46 -7.21 1.34
N PHE A 112 3.68 -6.69 1.38
CA PHE A 112 4.73 -7.25 2.21
C PHE A 112 4.44 -7.11 3.70
N GLN A 113 3.84 -6.00 4.15
CA GLN A 113 3.38 -5.85 5.53
C GLN A 113 2.28 -6.87 5.88
N MET A 114 1.34 -7.14 4.97
CA MET A 114 0.34 -8.18 5.18
C MET A 114 0.98 -9.57 5.29
N LEU A 115 1.93 -9.89 4.42
CA LEU A 115 2.69 -11.15 4.48
C LEU A 115 3.46 -11.27 5.80
N ALA A 116 4.13 -10.21 6.24
CA ALA A 116 4.85 -10.19 7.51
C ALA A 116 3.96 -10.47 8.73
N GLN A 117 2.65 -10.19 8.62
CA GLN A 117 1.63 -10.48 9.64
C GLN A 117 0.99 -11.88 9.49
N GLY A 118 1.51 -12.73 8.60
CA GLY A 118 0.95 -14.07 8.33
C GLY A 118 -0.34 -14.06 7.52
N MET A 119 -0.69 -12.94 6.88
CA MET A 119 -1.86 -12.87 6.01
C MET A 119 -1.53 -13.36 4.60
N THR A 120 -2.57 -13.72 3.87
CA THR A 120 -2.47 -14.11 2.45
C THR A 120 -2.73 -12.92 1.55
N VAL A 121 -1.90 -12.77 0.52
CA VAL A 121 -2.03 -11.75 -0.53
C VAL A 121 -2.44 -12.42 -1.83
N SER A 122 -3.43 -11.86 -2.53
CA SER A 122 -3.83 -12.28 -3.86
C SER A 122 -3.80 -11.09 -4.82
N VAL A 123 -3.09 -11.23 -5.93
CA VAL A 123 -2.91 -10.19 -6.95
C VAL A 123 -3.01 -10.80 -8.35
N ASN A 124 -3.25 -9.97 -9.36
CA ASN A 124 -3.16 -10.41 -10.74
C ASN A 124 -1.76 -10.14 -11.29
N SER A 125 -1.28 -11.02 -12.16
CA SER A 125 -0.13 -10.74 -13.01
C SER A 125 -0.45 -9.64 -14.02
N SER A 126 0.59 -9.11 -14.67
CA SER A 126 0.43 -8.35 -15.91
C SER A 126 -0.22 -9.21 -17.00
N SER A 127 -0.80 -8.54 -18.00
CA SER A 127 -1.34 -9.22 -19.17
C SER A 127 -0.23 -9.62 -20.14
N GLY A 128 -0.22 -10.89 -20.52
CA GLY A 128 0.72 -11.50 -21.45
C GLY A 128 -0.03 -12.54 -22.28
N ALA A 129 0.28 -12.66 -23.57
CA ALA A 129 -0.43 -13.55 -24.50
C ALA A 129 -1.98 -13.51 -24.33
N ALA A 130 -2.53 -12.30 -24.18
CA ALA A 130 -3.95 -12.02 -24.01
C ALA A 130 -4.65 -12.60 -22.74
N HIS A 131 -3.93 -13.00 -21.70
CA HIS A 131 -4.51 -13.39 -20.41
C HIS A 131 -3.71 -12.90 -19.20
N ILE A 132 -4.20 -13.22 -18.00
CA ILE A 132 -3.58 -12.93 -16.70
C ILE A 132 -3.66 -14.17 -15.81
N HIS A 133 -2.84 -14.21 -14.76
CA HIS A 133 -2.92 -15.21 -13.69
C HIS A 133 -3.28 -14.55 -12.36
N ALA A 134 -4.18 -15.17 -11.60
CA ALA A 134 -4.33 -14.87 -10.19
C ALA A 134 -3.16 -15.52 -9.43
N VAL A 135 -2.43 -14.72 -8.67
CA VAL A 135 -1.23 -15.13 -7.93
C VAL A 135 -1.48 -14.90 -6.45
N THR A 136 -1.38 -15.98 -5.68
CA THR A 136 -1.53 -15.97 -4.23
C THR A 136 -0.19 -16.19 -3.57
N VAL A 137 0.16 -15.34 -2.61
CA VAL A 137 1.38 -15.44 -1.80
C VAL A 137 0.96 -15.50 -0.33
N ARG A 138 1.59 -16.37 0.44
CA ARG A 138 1.37 -16.47 1.89
C ARG A 138 2.67 -16.74 2.64
N CYS A 139 2.72 -16.22 3.85
CA CYS A 139 3.48 -16.79 4.96
C CYS A 139 2.48 -17.69 5.74
#